data_AF-A0A326GEZ1-F1
#
_entry.id   AF-A0A326GEZ1-F1
#
_cell.length_a   1.000
_cell.length_b   1.000
_cell.length_c   1.000
_cell.angle_alpha   90.00
_cell.angle_beta   90.00
_cell.angle_gamma   90.00
#
_symmetry.space_group_name_H-M   'P 1'
#
loop_
_entity.id
_entity.type
_entity.pdbx_description
1 polymer ?
#
loop_
_entity_poly.entity_id
_entity_poly.type
_entity_poly.pdbx_seq_one_letter_code
_entity_poly.pdbx_strand_id
1 'polypeptide(L)'
;MLEALTTTDHQRLLRRSRYLAQGHYILSGDLRQEAFVRALDGRRQCRRGYDIVNFLIGIMRSLTSQEREAERDGLHPVPLDLDDDTLAMASLAPSPEQVGHDALHYRRTLAAIQQSIGNDPQLVTLLDAVLDGEKGIALQNRLGLDAKGLASLRKQLQRKLAAAAKDRSIP
;
A
#
# COMPACT_ATOMS: atom_id res chain seq x y z
N MET A 1 -0.21 23.17 -9.20
CA MET A 1 -0.55 21.73 -9.36
C MET A 1 -0.88 21.08 -8.03
N LEU A 2 -0.05 21.25 -6.99
CA LEU A 2 -0.31 20.70 -5.65
C LEU A 2 -1.45 21.41 -4.90
N GLU A 3 -1.55 22.73 -5.03
CA GLU A 3 -2.60 23.54 -4.36
C GLU A 3 -4.03 23.22 -4.81
N ALA A 4 -4.19 22.57 -5.98
CA ALA A 4 -5.49 22.15 -6.49
C ALA A 4 -5.96 20.81 -5.90
N LEU A 5 -5.11 20.12 -5.13
CA LEU A 5 -5.49 18.87 -4.46
C LEU A 5 -6.34 19.19 -3.23
N THR A 6 -7.51 18.57 -3.16
CA THR A 6 -8.37 18.70 -1.99
C THR A 6 -7.81 17.89 -0.82
N THR A 7 -8.29 18.16 0.40
CA THR A 7 -7.99 17.32 1.56
C THR A 7 -8.35 15.85 1.33
N THR A 8 -9.43 15.58 0.60
CA THR A 8 -9.85 14.22 0.23
C THR A 8 -8.83 13.56 -0.69
N ASP A 9 -8.27 14.30 -1.65
CA ASP A 9 -7.24 13.78 -2.55
C ASP A 9 -5.95 13.44 -1.80
N HIS A 10 -5.53 14.30 -0.88
CA HIS A 10 -4.40 14.01 0.01
C HIS A 10 -4.63 12.74 0.86
N GLN A 11 -5.85 12.55 1.37
CA GLN A 11 -6.19 11.33 2.12
C GLN A 11 -6.17 10.08 1.23
N ARG A 12 -6.65 10.17 -0.02
CA ARG A 12 -6.56 9.08 -1.00
C ARG A 12 -5.10 8.73 -1.29
N LEU A 13 -4.26 9.73 -1.56
CA LEU A 13 -2.83 9.53 -1.81
C LEU A 13 -2.11 8.94 -0.60
N LEU A 14 -2.43 9.38 0.63
CA LEU A 14 -1.87 8.81 1.86
C LEU A 14 -2.24 7.34 2.05
N ARG A 15 -3.53 6.99 1.88
CA ARG A 15 -3.98 5.60 2.00
C ARG A 15 -3.33 4.71 0.95
N ARG A 16 -3.24 5.20 -0.28
CA ARG A 16 -2.61 4.49 -1.39
C ARG A 16 -1.12 4.29 -1.18
N SER A 17 -0.38 5.31 -0.74
CA SER A 17 1.06 5.17 -0.53
C SER A 17 1.38 4.23 0.61
N ARG A 18 0.60 4.24 1.70
CA ARG A 18 0.72 3.27 2.81
C ARG A 18 0.48 1.84 2.35
N TYR A 19 -0.56 1.63 1.55
CA TYR A 19 -0.86 0.32 1.00
C TYR A 19 0.24 -0.18 0.05
N LEU A 20 0.73 0.69 -0.84
CA LEU A 20 1.76 0.33 -1.83
C LEU A 20 3.13 0.10 -1.20
N ALA A 21 3.48 0.84 -0.15
CA ALA A 21 4.71 0.62 0.61
C ALA A 21 4.64 -0.60 1.53
N GLN A 22 3.44 -1.14 1.81
CA GLN A 22 3.28 -2.24 2.73
C GLN A 22 3.96 -3.50 2.19
N GLY A 23 4.88 -4.06 2.96
CA GLY A 23 5.63 -5.24 2.55
C GLY A 23 7.00 -4.95 1.93
N HIS A 24 7.32 -3.68 1.68
CA HIS A 24 8.52 -3.25 0.96
C HIS A 24 9.42 -2.37 1.84
N TYR A 25 10.68 -2.19 1.44
CA TYR A 25 11.62 -1.33 2.16
C TYR A 25 11.42 0.17 1.91
N ILE A 26 10.62 0.53 0.89
CA ILE A 26 10.31 1.93 0.57
C ILE A 26 9.32 2.52 1.57
N LEU A 27 9.59 3.73 2.06
CA LEU A 27 8.67 4.42 2.94
C LEU A 27 7.49 5.00 2.16
N SER A 28 6.29 4.90 2.75
CA SER A 28 5.06 5.45 2.14
C SER A 28 5.10 6.97 1.93
N GLY A 29 5.92 7.69 2.71
CA GLY A 29 6.17 9.12 2.53
C GLY A 29 6.97 9.39 1.27
N ASP A 30 8.09 8.68 1.12
CA ASP A 30 9.03 8.80 0.00
C ASP A 30 8.38 8.43 -1.33
N LEU A 31 7.60 7.35 -1.34
CA LEU A 31 6.82 6.93 -2.52
C LEU A 31 5.94 8.07 -3.05
N ARG A 32 5.28 8.79 -2.14
CA ARG A 32 4.39 9.91 -2.44
C ARG A 32 5.19 11.14 -2.87
N GLN A 33 6.27 11.44 -2.16
CA GLN A 33 7.12 12.59 -2.45
C GLN A 33 7.79 12.45 -3.81
N GLU A 34 8.37 11.28 -4.12
CA GLU A 34 8.97 11.01 -5.42
C GLU A 34 7.93 11.03 -6.54
N ALA A 35 6.69 10.59 -6.28
CA ALA A 35 5.60 10.74 -7.25
C ALA A 35 5.32 12.21 -7.58
N PHE A 36 5.32 13.11 -6.58
CA PHE A 36 5.19 14.55 -6.80
C PHE A 36 6.40 15.13 -7.55
N VAL A 37 7.62 14.77 -7.14
CA VAL A 37 8.85 15.25 -7.79
C VAL A 37 8.85 14.88 -9.27
N ARG A 38 8.60 13.60 -9.61
CA ARG A 38 8.54 13.13 -11.00
C ARG A 38 7.44 13.78 -11.84
N ALA A 39 6.34 14.18 -11.21
CA ALA A 39 5.27 14.89 -11.88
C ALA A 39 5.64 16.36 -12.15
N LEU A 40 6.33 17.01 -11.21
CA LEU A 40 6.70 18.42 -11.29
C LEU A 40 7.95 18.67 -12.16
N ASP A 41 8.92 17.76 -12.13
CA ASP A 41 10.15 17.84 -12.92
C ASP A 41 9.99 17.36 -14.37
N GLY A 42 8.80 16.85 -14.73
CA GLY A 42 8.46 16.43 -16.08
C GLY A 42 8.93 15.03 -16.48
N ARG A 43 9.61 14.27 -15.60
CA ARG A 43 9.95 12.85 -15.85
C ARG A 43 8.72 11.98 -16.07
N ARG A 44 7.56 12.38 -15.54
CA ARG A 44 6.25 11.80 -15.82
C ARG A 44 5.29 12.90 -16.23
N GLN A 45 4.64 12.75 -17.38
CA GLN A 45 3.71 13.73 -17.91
C GLN A 45 2.26 13.31 -17.70
N CYS A 46 1.46 14.17 -17.06
CA CYS A 46 0.02 14.00 -16.95
C CYS A 46 -0.67 14.60 -18.17
N ARG A 47 -1.44 13.79 -18.91
CA ARG A 47 -2.23 14.29 -20.05
C ARG A 47 -3.33 15.21 -19.53
N ARG A 48 -3.62 16.28 -20.28
CA ARG A 48 -4.72 17.20 -19.94
C ARG A 48 -6.05 16.44 -19.88
N GLY A 49 -6.87 16.76 -18.88
CA GLY A 49 -8.16 16.11 -18.62
C GLY A 49 -8.06 14.78 -17.89
N TYR A 50 -6.85 14.28 -17.61
CA TYR A 50 -6.68 13.09 -16.79
C TYR A 50 -6.75 13.42 -15.30
N ASP A 51 -7.29 12.49 -14.50
CA ASP A 51 -7.40 12.64 -13.06
C ASP A 51 -6.00 12.62 -12.41
N ILE A 52 -5.64 13.74 -11.78
CA ILE A 52 -4.30 13.95 -11.22
C ILE A 52 -3.98 12.98 -10.08
N VAL A 53 -4.98 12.58 -9.29
CA VAL A 53 -4.79 11.65 -8.17
C VAL A 53 -4.46 10.26 -8.70
N ASN A 54 -5.22 9.76 -9.68
CA ASN A 54 -4.99 8.49 -10.34
C ASN A 54 -3.65 8.48 -11.09
N PHE A 55 -3.25 9.60 -11.69
CA PHE A 55 -1.94 9.75 -12.30
C PHE A 55 -0.81 9.56 -11.27
N LEU A 56 -0.87 10.26 -10.14
CA LEU A 56 0.12 10.14 -9.07
C LEU A 56 0.14 8.72 -8.47
N ILE A 57 -1.02 8.09 -8.29
CA ILE A 57 -1.12 6.67 -7.88
C ILE A 57 -0.44 5.76 -8.91
N GLY A 58 -0.58 6.04 -10.20
CA GLY A 58 0.11 5.32 -11.27
C GLY A 58 1.63 5.42 -11.17
N ILE A 59 2.17 6.60 -10.86
CA ILE A 59 3.61 6.77 -10.61
C ILE A 59 4.05 5.95 -9.39
N MET A 60 3.29 6.04 -8.29
CA MET A 60 3.57 5.26 -7.08
C MET A 60 3.60 3.74 -7.35
N ARG A 61 2.64 3.22 -8.14
CA ARG A 61 2.64 1.80 -8.54
C ARG A 61 3.89 1.42 -9.33
N SER A 62 4.32 2.29 -10.25
CA SER A 62 5.54 2.07 -11.03
C SER A 62 6.78 2.03 -10.16
N LEU A 63 6.87 2.89 -9.13
CA LEU A 63 7.98 2.89 -8.18
C LEU A 63 7.99 1.59 -7.38
N THR A 64 6.86 1.20 -6.79
CA THR A 64 6.76 -0.07 -6.04
C THR A 64 7.10 -1.29 -6.91
N SER A 65 6.76 -1.28 -8.21
CA SER A 65 7.15 -2.37 -9.11
C SER A 65 8.66 -2.46 -9.29
N GLN A 66 9.33 -1.31 -9.44
CA GLN A 66 10.80 -1.24 -9.55
C GLN A 66 11.46 -1.74 -8.26
N GLU A 67 10.95 -1.35 -7.09
CA GLU A 67 11.43 -1.85 -5.79
C GLU A 67 11.26 -3.37 -5.67
N ARG A 68 10.14 -3.93 -6.13
CA ARG A 68 9.91 -5.39 -6.14
C ARG A 68 10.86 -6.14 -7.06
N GLU A 69 11.27 -5.52 -8.16
CA GLU A 69 12.29 -6.07 -9.05
C GLU A 69 13.65 -6.07 -8.35
N ALA A 70 14.05 -4.92 -7.78
CA ALA A 70 15.28 -4.79 -7.02
C ALA A 70 15.36 -5.75 -5.81
N GLU A 71 14.29 -5.89 -5.03
CA GLU A 71 14.21 -6.81 -3.89
C GLU A 71 14.38 -8.28 -4.34
N ARG A 72 13.81 -8.66 -5.50
CA ARG A 72 13.98 -10.00 -6.07
C ARG A 72 15.40 -10.25 -6.57
N ASP A 73 16.05 -9.21 -7.09
CA ASP A 73 17.43 -9.26 -7.57
C ASP A 73 18.46 -9.20 -6.41
N GLY A 74 18.00 -9.23 -5.15
CA GLY A 74 18.84 -9.34 -3.95
C GLY A 74 19.34 -8.00 -3.40
N LEU A 75 18.79 -6.87 -3.87
CA LEU A 75 19.06 -5.58 -3.25
C LEU A 75 18.27 -5.46 -1.95
N HIS A 76 18.98 -5.29 -0.85
CA HIS A 76 18.41 -5.07 0.48
C HIS A 76 19.06 -3.85 1.12
N PRO A 77 18.31 -3.03 1.88
CA PRO A 77 18.91 -1.93 2.62
C PRO A 77 19.89 -2.46 3.64
N VAL A 78 21.04 -1.81 3.76
CA VAL A 78 22.01 -2.06 4.83
C VAL A 78 21.58 -1.23 6.04
N PRO A 79 21.30 -1.84 7.21
CA PRO A 79 21.11 -1.10 8.44
C PRO A 79 22.37 -0.28 8.72
N LEU A 80 22.24 1.03 8.82
CA LEU A 80 23.30 1.88 9.34
C LEU A 80 23.09 1.94 10.85
N ASP A 81 23.96 1.26 11.60
CA ASP A 81 24.05 1.47 13.04
C ASP A 81 24.57 2.88 13.27
N LEU A 82 23.65 3.80 13.54
CA LEU A 82 23.97 5.09 14.11
C LEU A 82 24.14 4.85 15.60
N ASP A 83 25.37 4.63 16.04
CA ASP A 83 25.74 4.57 17.46
C ASP A 83 25.20 5.82 18.17
N ASP A 84 24.13 5.67 18.95
CA ASP A 84 23.71 6.67 19.92
C ASP A 84 23.76 6.03 21.31
N ASP A 85 24.84 6.36 21.99
CA ASP A 85 25.26 5.89 23.31
C ASP A 85 24.39 6.55 24.39
N THR A 86 23.08 6.27 24.38
CA THR A 86 22.15 6.66 25.44
C THR A 86 21.66 5.46 26.22
N LEU A 87 22.35 5.20 27.32
CA LEU A 87 21.87 4.43 28.46
C LEU A 87 20.41 4.81 28.81
N ALA A 88 19.47 3.88 28.68
CA ALA A 88 18.17 4.00 29.33
C ALA A 88 17.50 2.64 29.58
N MET A 89 17.24 2.37 30.86
CA MET A 89 15.99 1.87 31.43
C MET A 89 15.14 0.94 30.54
N ALA A 90 14.91 -0.30 31.03
CA ALA A 90 14.02 -1.30 30.44
C ALA A 90 12.84 -0.67 29.68
N SER A 91 13.04 -0.51 28.37
CA SER A 91 12.09 0.11 27.49
C SER A 91 10.98 -0.90 27.23
N LEU A 92 9.73 -0.45 27.33
CA LEU A 92 8.58 -1.20 26.79
C LEU A 92 8.58 -1.22 25.25
N ALA A 93 9.56 -0.57 24.62
CA ALA A 93 9.79 -0.70 23.19
C ALA A 93 10.20 -2.14 22.86
N PRO A 94 9.61 -2.73 21.81
CA PRO A 94 9.97 -4.07 21.37
C PRO A 94 11.48 -4.15 21.09
N SER A 95 12.10 -5.28 21.44
CA SER A 95 13.53 -5.50 21.21
C SER A 95 13.83 -5.46 19.70
N PRO A 96 15.08 -5.18 19.28
CA PRO A 96 15.48 -5.24 17.87
C PRO A 96 15.12 -6.57 17.19
N GLU A 97 15.23 -7.68 17.92
CA GLU A 97 14.84 -9.01 17.46
C GLU A 97 13.32 -9.13 17.30
N GLN A 98 12.54 -8.56 18.23
CA GLN A 98 11.08 -8.51 18.14
C GLN A 98 10.63 -7.63 16.96
N VAL A 99 11.27 -6.47 16.75
CA VAL A 99 10.99 -5.59 15.60
C VAL A 99 11.32 -6.28 14.28
N GLY A 100 12.46 -6.99 14.21
CA GLY A 100 12.85 -7.75 13.02
C GLY A 100 11.93 -8.93 12.73
N HIS A 101 11.56 -9.70 13.76
CA HIS A 101 10.64 -10.82 13.66
C HIS A 101 9.25 -10.37 13.23
N ASP A 102 8.71 -9.36 13.91
CA ASP A 102 7.42 -8.74 13.58
C ASP A 102 7.43 -8.21 12.14
N ALA A 103 8.46 -7.47 11.75
CA ALA A 103 8.56 -6.94 10.40
C ALA A 103 8.54 -8.05 9.34
N LEU A 104 9.32 -9.12 9.50
CA LEU A 104 9.33 -10.24 8.56
C LEU A 104 8.00 -11.01 8.53
N HIS A 105 7.39 -11.25 9.69
CA HIS A 105 6.11 -11.94 9.80
C HIS A 105 4.97 -11.11 9.21
N TYR A 106 4.90 -9.81 9.50
CA TYR A 106 3.95 -8.90 8.87
C TYR A 106 4.13 -8.83 7.35
N ARG A 107 5.38 -8.79 6.85
CA ARG A 107 5.65 -8.81 5.41
C ARG A 107 5.14 -10.08 4.75
N ARG A 108 5.37 -11.26 5.35
CA ARG A 108 4.85 -12.55 4.86
C ARG A 108 3.33 -12.60 4.83
N THR A 109 2.66 -12.17 5.90
CA THR A 109 1.20 -12.12 5.94
C THR A 109 0.64 -11.20 4.86
N LEU A 110 1.25 -10.04 4.65
CA LEU A 110 0.82 -9.09 3.62
C LEU A 110 1.06 -9.61 2.21
N ALA A 111 2.19 -10.27 1.97
CA ALA A 111 2.47 -10.94 0.71
C ALA A 111 1.42 -12.03 0.42
N ALA A 112 1.06 -12.84 1.41
CA ALA A 112 0.02 -13.86 1.29
C ALA A 112 -1.37 -13.24 1.00
N ILE A 113 -1.72 -12.14 1.68
CA ILE A 113 -2.95 -11.38 1.38
C ILE A 113 -2.92 -10.89 -0.07
N GLN A 114 -1.84 -10.21 -0.48
CA GLN A 114 -1.69 -9.67 -1.83
C GLN A 114 -1.77 -10.76 -2.90
N GLN A 115 -1.14 -11.92 -2.68
CA GLN A 115 -1.21 -13.06 -3.60
C GLN A 115 -2.62 -13.66 -3.66
N SER A 116 -3.27 -13.83 -2.51
CA SER A 116 -4.62 -14.40 -2.44
C SER A 116 -5.67 -13.49 -3.12
N ILE A 117 -5.49 -12.18 -3.04
CA ILE A 117 -6.36 -11.17 -3.68
C ILE A 117 -5.98 -11.02 -5.15
N GLY A 118 -4.70 -10.99 -5.48
CA GLY A 118 -4.17 -10.76 -6.83
C GLY A 118 -4.65 -11.77 -7.88
N ASN A 119 -4.98 -13.00 -7.45
CA ASN A 119 -5.54 -14.04 -8.32
C ASN A 119 -7.03 -13.84 -8.65
N ASP A 120 -7.69 -12.84 -8.08
CA ASP A 120 -9.11 -12.52 -8.30
C ASP A 120 -9.26 -11.05 -8.74
N PRO A 121 -9.35 -10.79 -10.05
CA PRO A 121 -9.42 -9.44 -10.60
C PRO A 121 -10.57 -8.59 -10.04
N GLN A 122 -11.70 -9.20 -9.67
CA GLN A 122 -12.82 -8.47 -9.07
C GLN A 122 -12.51 -8.03 -7.65
N LEU A 123 -11.84 -8.86 -6.85
CA LEU A 123 -11.39 -8.47 -5.51
C LEU A 123 -10.30 -7.40 -5.54
N VAL A 124 -9.39 -7.46 -6.52
CA VAL A 124 -8.41 -6.38 -6.75
C VAL A 124 -9.13 -5.07 -7.06
N THR A 125 -10.13 -5.12 -7.97
CA THR A 125 -10.92 -3.94 -8.34
C THR A 125 -11.72 -3.39 -7.16
N LEU A 126 -12.30 -4.26 -6.33
CA LEU A 126 -13.00 -3.86 -5.10
C LEU A 126 -12.05 -3.15 -4.12
N LEU A 127 -10.88 -3.74 -3.86
CA LEU A 127 -9.89 -3.16 -2.97
C LEU A 127 -9.41 -1.81 -3.49
N ASP A 128 -9.18 -1.70 -4.80
CA ASP A 128 -8.80 -0.47 -5.45
C ASP A 128 -9.87 0.62 -5.28
N ALA A 129 -11.12 0.31 -5.57
CA ALA A 129 -12.21 1.26 -5.44
C ALA A 129 -12.41 1.72 -3.97
N VAL A 130 -12.23 0.81 -3.00
CA VAL A 130 -12.28 1.15 -1.57
C VAL A 130 -11.12 2.08 -1.17
N LEU A 131 -9.91 1.81 -1.65
CA LEU A 131 -8.74 2.67 -1.40
C LEU A 131 -8.88 4.03 -2.07
N ASP A 132 -9.57 4.08 -3.21
CA ASP A 132 -9.95 5.32 -3.90
C ASP A 132 -11.10 6.06 -3.19
N GLY A 133 -11.67 5.49 -2.12
CA GLY A 133 -12.70 6.13 -1.31
C GLY A 133 -14.11 6.02 -1.88
N GLU A 134 -14.32 5.20 -2.92
CA GLU A 134 -15.62 5.00 -3.53
C GLU A 134 -16.57 4.23 -2.60
N LYS A 135 -17.85 4.62 -2.63
CA LYS A 135 -18.89 4.06 -1.75
C LYS A 135 -20.20 3.91 -2.53
N GLY A 136 -21.08 3.04 -2.01
CA GLY A 136 -22.46 2.92 -2.48
C GLY A 136 -22.58 2.62 -3.98
N ILE A 137 -23.37 3.45 -4.69
CA ILE A 137 -23.68 3.28 -6.11
C ILE A 137 -22.45 3.46 -7.00
N ALA A 138 -21.53 4.38 -6.65
CA ALA A 138 -20.29 4.56 -7.41
C ALA A 138 -19.46 3.25 -7.45
N LEU A 139 -19.39 2.58 -6.30
CA LEU A 139 -18.72 1.29 -6.16
C LEU A 139 -19.45 0.18 -6.94
N GLN A 140 -20.78 0.18 -6.94
CA GLN A 140 -21.58 -0.76 -7.75
C GLN A 140 -21.32 -0.58 -9.25
N ASN A 141 -21.35 0.67 -9.73
CA ASN A 141 -21.11 1.00 -11.12
C ASN A 141 -19.70 0.62 -11.58
N ARG A 142 -18.69 0.90 -10.75
CA ARG A 142 -17.28 0.56 -11.06
C ARG A 142 -17.05 -0.95 -11.17
N LEU A 143 -17.76 -1.75 -10.37
CA LEU A 143 -17.65 -3.20 -10.40
C LEU A 143 -18.65 -3.89 -11.33
N GLY A 144 -19.63 -3.16 -11.88
CA GLY A 144 -20.74 -3.74 -12.65
C GLY A 144 -21.61 -4.70 -11.83
N LEU A 145 -21.75 -4.44 -10.52
CA LEU A 145 -22.46 -5.31 -9.58
C LEU A 145 -23.66 -4.61 -8.97
N ASP A 146 -24.73 -5.37 -8.75
CA ASP A 146 -25.85 -4.94 -7.93
C ASP A 146 -25.50 -4.96 -6.42
N ALA A 147 -26.41 -4.48 -5.57
CA ALA A 147 -26.18 -4.44 -4.12
C ALA A 147 -25.87 -5.83 -3.53
N LYS A 148 -26.49 -6.88 -4.06
CA LYS A 148 -26.31 -8.26 -3.61
C LYS A 148 -24.94 -8.81 -4.02
N GLY A 149 -24.53 -8.60 -5.28
CA GLY A 149 -23.23 -8.96 -5.80
C GLY A 149 -22.10 -8.26 -5.05
N LEU A 150 -22.24 -6.96 -4.78
CA LEU A 150 -21.28 -6.22 -3.98
C LEU A 150 -21.17 -6.76 -2.55
N ALA A 151 -22.28 -7.11 -1.91
CA ALA A 151 -22.27 -7.70 -0.57
C ALA A 151 -21.59 -9.08 -0.55
N SER A 152 -21.80 -9.90 -1.58
CA SER A 152 -21.13 -11.18 -1.75
C SER A 152 -19.61 -11.02 -1.88
N LEU A 153 -19.18 -10.09 -2.75
CA LEU A 153 -17.77 -9.83 -2.99
C LEU A 153 -17.06 -9.26 -1.76
N ARG A 154 -17.74 -8.41 -0.97
CA ARG A 154 -17.25 -7.94 0.34
C ARG A 154 -17.05 -9.08 1.33
N LYS A 155 -18.01 -10.00 1.44
CA LYS A 155 -17.87 -11.20 2.29
C LYS A 155 -16.70 -12.06 1.83
N GLN A 156 -16.53 -12.22 0.52
CA GLN A 156 -15.40 -12.98 -0.04
C GLN A 156 -14.06 -12.33 0.32
N LEU A 157 -13.93 -10.99 0.17
CA LEU A 157 -12.74 -10.25 0.60
C LEU A 157 -12.47 -10.44 2.09
N GLN A 158 -13.49 -10.28 2.93
CA GLN A 158 -13.39 -10.44 4.38
C GLN A 158 -12.94 -11.85 4.78
N ARG A 159 -13.45 -12.90 4.11
CA ARG A 159 -13.01 -14.28 4.33
C ARG A 159 -11.55 -14.49 3.95
N LYS A 160 -11.08 -13.96 2.82
CA LYS A 160 -9.67 -14.06 2.43
C LYS A 160 -8.74 -13.33 3.40
N LEU A 161 -9.13 -12.15 3.86
CA LEU A 161 -8.39 -11.40 4.88
C LEU A 161 -8.35 -12.16 6.21
N ALA A 162 -9.47 -12.73 6.65
CA ALA A 162 -9.54 -13.51 7.88
C ALA A 162 -8.70 -14.80 7.81
N ALA A 163 -8.69 -15.49 6.65
CA ALA A 163 -7.87 -16.67 6.44
C ALA A 163 -6.37 -16.34 6.52
N ALA A 164 -5.93 -15.28 5.83
CA ALA A 164 -4.54 -14.86 5.87
C ALA A 164 -4.12 -14.30 7.23
N ALA A 165 -5.05 -13.71 7.98
CA ALA A 165 -4.80 -13.26 9.36
C ALA A 165 -4.82 -14.40 10.39
N LYS A 166 -5.35 -15.59 10.06
CA LYS A 166 -5.38 -16.75 10.96
C LYS A 166 -3.97 -17.32 11.19
N ASP A 167 -3.08 -17.18 10.21
CA ASP A 167 -1.65 -17.50 10.35
C ASP A 167 -0.89 -16.55 11.32
N ARG A 168 -1.56 -15.55 11.93
CA ARG A 168 -1.00 -14.74 13.02
C ARG A 168 -0.92 -15.47 14.36
N SER A 169 -1.54 -16.65 14.51
CA SER A 169 -1.67 -17.30 15.83
C SER A 169 -0.50 -18.18 16.25
N ILE A 170 0.64 -18.13 15.56
CA ILE A 170 1.83 -18.86 15.98
C ILE A 170 2.92 -17.82 16.30
N PRO A 171 3.27 -17.66 17.60
CA PRO A 171 4.33 -16.76 18.03
C PRO A 171 5.71 -17.22 17.53
#